data_AF-A0A662QZ80-F1
#
_entry.id   AF-A0A662QZ80-F1
#
_cell.length_a   1.000
_cell.length_b   1.000
_cell.length_c   1.000
_cell.angle_alpha   90.00
_cell.angle_beta   90.00
_cell.angle_gamma   90.00
#
_symmetry.space_group_name_H-M   'P 1'
#
loop_
_entity.id
_entity.type
_entity.pdbx_description
1 polymer ?
#
loop_
_entity_poly.entity_id
_entity_poly.type
_entity_poly.pdbx_seq_one_letter_code
_entity_poly.pdbx_strand_id
1 'polypeptide(L)' 'MCGCPRVAIDDSERFSAPMLTPQEFEIVLGLRKEYELDEIKGMT' A
#
# COMPACT_ATOMS: atom_id res chain seq x y z
N MET A 1 -0.19 -4.90 2.43
CA MET A 1 -0.81 -5.91 1.52
C MET A 1 0.14 -6.14 0.36
N CYS A 2 0.58 -7.37 0.09
CA CYS A 2 1.41 -7.69 -1.09
C CYS A 2 0.52 -8.37 -2.13
N GLY A 3 -0.11 -7.57 -2.99
CA GLY A 3 -1.10 -8.01 -3.97
C GLY A 3 -1.37 -6.90 -4.97
N CYS A 4 -2.57 -6.84 -5.57
CA CYS A 4 -2.93 -5.69 -6.39
C CYS A 4 -2.93 -4.41 -5.52
N PRO A 5 -2.10 -3.40 -5.82
CA PRO A 5 -2.01 -2.18 -5.02
C PRO A 5 -3.36 -1.45 -4.93
N ARG A 6 -4.20 -1.58 -5.96
CA ARG A 6 -5.57 -1.05 -5.98
C ARG A 6 -6.47 -1.57 -4.86
N VAL A 7 -6.31 -2.80 -4.37
CA VAL A 7 -7.20 -3.32 -3.32
C VAL A 7 -6.97 -2.59 -1.99
N ALA A 8 -5.72 -2.23 -1.69
CA ALA A 8 -5.41 -1.50 -0.46
C ALA A 8 -5.96 -0.06 -0.49
N ILE A 9 -6.08 0.54 -1.68
CA ILE A 9 -6.57 1.91 -1.86
C ILE A 9 -8.10 1.93 -2.05
N ASP A 10 -8.60 1.22 -3.08
CA ASP A 10 -9.99 1.29 -3.56
C ASP A 10 -10.99 0.59 -2.62
N ASP A 11 -10.58 -0.51 -1.98
CA ASP A 11 -11.44 -1.28 -1.07
C ASP A 11 -11.14 -1.01 0.41
N SER A 12 -10.32 0.00 0.72
CA SER A 12 -9.93 0.37 2.09
C SER A 12 -11.12 0.53 3.04
N GLU A 13 -12.22 1.13 2.57
CA GLU A 13 -13.44 1.37 3.36
C GLU A 13 -14.22 0.09 3.70
N ARG A 14 -13.97 -1.02 2.98
CA ARG A 14 -14.68 -2.29 3.20
C ARG A 14 -14.08 -3.10 4.33
N PHE A 15 -12.85 -2.81 4.74
CA PHE A 15 -12.14 -3.56 5.78
C PHE A 15 -12.20 -2.81 7.10
N SER A 16 -12.55 -3.52 8.17
CA SER A 16 -12.61 -2.95 9.53
C SER A 16 -11.21 -2.64 10.11
N ALA A 17 -10.17 -3.28 9.56
CA ALA A 17 -8.78 -3.06 9.94
C ALA A 17 -8.06 -2.26 8.85
N PRO A 18 -7.07 -1.42 9.20
CA PRO A 18 -6.36 -0.59 8.24
C PRO A 18 -5.57 -1.46 7.25
N MET A 19 -5.89 -1.30 5.96
CA MET A 19 -5.21 -1.95 4.86
C MET A 19 -4.17 -1.00 4.29
N LEU A 20 -2.90 -1.29 4.53
CA LEU A 20 -1.78 -0.46 4.07
C LEU A 20 -1.00 -1.18 2.96
N THR A 21 -0.55 -0.44 1.96
CA THR A 21 0.49 -0.88 1.01
C THR A 21 1.84 -1.01 1.72
N PRO A 22 2.82 -1.73 1.15
CA PRO A 22 4.16 -1.82 1.73
C PRO A 22 4.82 -0.44 1.92
N GLN A 23 4.64 0.46 0.96
CA GLN A 23 5.16 1.83 1.03
C GLN A 23 4.51 2.65 2.16
N GLU A 24 3.19 2.54 2.34
CA GLU A 24 2.49 3.20 3.46
C GLU A 24 2.91 2.61 4.82
N PHE A 25 3.18 1.30 4.87
CA PHE A 25 3.68 0.66 6.08
C PHE A 25 5.09 1.16 6.47
N GLU A 26 5.97 1.39 5.48
CA GLU A 26 7.28 2.02 5.71
C GLU A 26 7.17 3.44 6.27
N ILE A 27 6.14 4.20 5.86
CA ILE A 27 5.87 5.55 6.39
C ILE A 27 5.45 5.48 7.86
N VAL A 28 4.57 4.54 8.22
CA VAL A 28 4.15 4.32 9.62
C VAL A 28 5.33 3.93 10.50
N LEU A 29 6.27 3.13 9.97
CA LEU A 29 7.50 2.75 10.67
C LEU A 29 8.57 3.85 10.69
N GLY A 30 8.36 4.98 10.01
CA GLY A 30 9.33 6.06 9.92
C GLY A 30 10.55 5.75 9.04
N LEU A 31 10.49 4.68 8.24
CA LEU A 31 11.54 4.28 7.29
C LEU A 31 11.48 5.11 6.00
N ARG A 32 10.32 5.71 5.72
CA ARG A 32 10.05 6.56 4.55
C ARG A 32 9.27 7.80 4.98
N LYS A 33 9.51 8.94 4.31
CA LYS A 33 8.78 10.20 4.57
C LYS A 33 7.87 10.63 3.42
N GLU A 34 8.20 10.25 2.20
CA GLU A 34 7.49 10.66 1.00
C GLU A 34 6.45 9.60 0.65
N TYR A 35 5.25 10.06 0.30
CA TYR A 35 4.20 9.18 -0.19
C TYR A 35 4.44 8.86 -1.66
N GLU A 36 4.46 7.58 -1.99
CA GLU A 36 4.46 7.07 -3.35
C GLU A 36 3.33 6.03 -3.49
N LEU A 37 2.88 5.80 -4.72
CA LEU A 37 1.95 4.72 -5.01
C LEU A 37 2.72 3.42 -5.24
N ASP A 38 2.18 2.32 -4.71
CA ASP A 38 2.77 1.00 -4.86
C ASP A 38 2.56 0.48 -6.30
N GLU A 39 3.64 0.03 -6.92
CA GLU A 39 3.68 -0.38 -8.33
C GLU A 39 4.22 -1.80 -8.46
N ILE A 40 3.54 -2.64 -9.26
CA ILE A 40 4.05 -3.96 -9.65
C ILE A 40 4.97 -3.78 -10.86
N LYS A 41 6.29 -3.77 -10.63
CA LYS A 41 7.31 -3.69 -11.70
C LYS A 41 7.72 -5.11 -12.11
N GLY A 42 7.32 -5.56 -13.30
CA GLY A 42 7.73 -6.88 -13.84
C GLY A 42 6.68 -7.66 -14.62
N MET A 43 5.90 -7.00 -15.47
CA MET A 43 5.06 -7.70 -16.46
C MET A 43 5.66 -7.44 -17.85
N THR A 44 6.75 -8.16 -18.17
CA THR A 44 7.35 -8.22 -19.52
C THR A 44 7.60 -9.67 -19.86
#